data_AF-A0A6C0M3K5-F1
#
_entry.id   AF-A0A6C0M3K5-F1
#
_cell.length_a   1.000
_cell.length_b   1.000
_cell.length_c   1.000
_cell.angle_alpha   90.00
_cell.angle_beta   90.00
_cell.angle_gamma   90.00
#
_symmetry.space_group_name_H-M   'P 1'
#
loop_
_entity.id
_entity.type
_entity.pdbx_description
1 polymer ?
#
loop_
_entity_poly.entity_id
_entity_poly.type
_entity_poly.pdbx_seq_one_letter_code
_entity_poly.pdbx_strand_id
1 'polypeptide(L)'
;MEMELKKQGILNYTFFKAINGLEINYNNNPLFSETAKNQLFNTSQTFGLTLSPGAAGLYATWHEIIKLYEDYEDIIVLEDDIVFCENFLQELKTACNNAPSDYDILYLGSHSRGNIPNGNRLMQPHDFIKLSQIQINGTFGMMLSKKGRQLIKTICFPVNDLQIDTVMYMNFDKLQSYHINTSIVVFKEHSFESTIQTNMELFRSLKDLEIHILICNKDFNMGMESIASLLKYREFKCIPIYYHNDGSLTNEQIQILKDKHFNVIGVNEAFNTIQSEIMKYEYCNKYRCMNKPYSFWHKIKLFDYFLLSKTKRVLGLDTDILFMNKPNDIIKFIRDRKSFYMTDCSSSYCFNGVANTHLDGVLYNVNTGIIYIDNENDYQIELIEDGLKQIIINDANYFPSWIEQSAFAYMFSKLKTYIALDGNKYKFPYFQHFNVNEVEALHFVSYPPCRILWKQYVNLVNLNNVNITKQLIDTINANVIITSTTNLPHSDSGVLIERNVPVLLEIYVFDTDINYIRIDFKWNLPSNKQLSHIFKVNEVEYNFGSEHEGSFFVEKIKPELSIYHTYEWYGVTNWELIKTLKLRNHNDINT
;
A
#
# COMPACT_ATOMS: atom_id res chain seq x y z
N MET A 1 -16.04 4.09 12.53
CA MET A 1 -17.27 3.61 11.85
C MET A 1 -17.08 3.29 10.37
N GLU A 2 -16.81 4.26 9.47
CA GLU A 2 -16.78 3.98 8.01
C GLU A 2 -15.85 2.84 7.57
N MET A 3 -14.65 2.74 8.16
CA MET A 3 -13.74 1.63 7.92
C MET A 3 -14.34 0.27 8.29
N GLU A 4 -15.05 0.22 9.42
CA GLU A 4 -15.69 -0.99 9.90
C GLU A 4 -16.88 -1.36 8.99
N LEU A 5 -17.67 -0.39 8.53
CA LEU A 5 -18.73 -0.63 7.53
C LEU A 5 -18.15 -1.18 6.22
N LYS A 6 -17.05 -0.60 5.71
CA LYS A 6 -16.37 -1.09 4.51
C LYS A 6 -15.81 -2.50 4.69
N LYS A 7 -15.20 -2.80 5.83
CA LYS A 7 -14.69 -4.15 6.16
C LYS A 7 -15.81 -5.19 6.16
N GLN A 8 -17.01 -4.80 6.60
CA GLN A 8 -18.20 -5.64 6.59
C GLN A 8 -18.91 -5.67 5.22
N GLY A 9 -18.37 -5.01 4.19
CA GLY A 9 -18.97 -4.97 2.84
C GLY A 9 -20.21 -4.09 2.73
N ILE A 10 -20.44 -3.18 3.69
CA ILE A 10 -21.57 -2.26 3.69
C ILE A 10 -21.16 -0.98 2.97
N LEU A 11 -21.58 -0.87 1.71
CA LEU A 11 -21.21 0.24 0.83
C LEU A 11 -22.31 1.31 0.68
N ASN A 12 -23.57 0.94 0.96
CA ASN A 12 -24.71 1.85 0.82
C ASN A 12 -25.20 2.28 2.22
N TYR A 13 -24.68 3.41 2.68
CA TYR A 13 -25.10 4.03 3.94
C TYR A 13 -25.09 5.55 3.81
N THR A 14 -25.85 6.23 4.66
CA THR A 14 -25.80 7.68 4.80
C THR A 14 -25.16 8.01 6.14
N PHE A 15 -24.12 8.83 6.13
CA PHE A 15 -23.58 9.39 7.36
C PHE A 15 -24.44 10.58 7.80
N PHE A 16 -25.00 10.52 9.00
CA PHE A 16 -25.77 11.61 9.58
C PHE A 16 -24.94 12.26 10.70
N LYS A 17 -24.58 13.53 10.52
CA LYS A 17 -23.82 14.26 11.54
C LYS A 17 -24.70 14.56 12.74
N ALA A 18 -24.27 14.16 13.94
CA ALA A 18 -24.97 14.50 15.17
C ALA A 18 -25.06 16.03 15.34
N ILE A 19 -26.24 16.49 15.77
CA ILE A 19 -26.51 17.89 16.08
C ILE A 19 -25.87 18.23 17.43
N ASN A 20 -25.03 19.26 17.46
CA ASN A 20 -24.44 19.73 18.70
C ASN A 20 -25.51 20.42 19.55
N GLY A 21 -25.87 19.83 20.68
CA GLY A 21 -26.89 20.40 21.56
C GLY A 21 -26.57 21.80 22.06
N LEU A 22 -25.29 22.12 22.28
CA LEU A 22 -24.88 23.46 22.72
C LEU A 22 -25.16 24.55 21.68
N GLU A 23 -25.39 24.18 20.42
CA GLU A 23 -25.67 25.11 19.31
C GLU A 23 -27.18 25.27 19.06
N ILE A 24 -28.04 24.54 19.78
CA ILE A 24 -29.49 24.62 19.59
C ILE A 24 -30.03 25.91 20.23
N ASN A 25 -30.80 26.68 19.46
CA ASN A 25 -31.59 27.79 20.01
C ASN A 25 -32.86 27.27 20.70
N TYR A 26 -32.74 26.90 21.98
CA TYR A 26 -33.83 26.28 22.75
C TYR A 26 -35.06 27.16 22.94
N ASN A 27 -34.89 28.49 23.04
CA ASN A 27 -36.01 29.39 23.35
C ASN A 27 -37.13 29.32 22.31
N ASN A 28 -36.74 29.21 21.03
CA ASN A 28 -37.67 29.23 19.89
C ASN A 28 -37.83 27.88 19.19
N ASN A 29 -37.32 26.79 19.78
CA ASN A 29 -37.40 25.47 19.15
C ASN A 29 -38.64 24.69 19.63
N PRO A 30 -39.62 24.41 18.75
CA PRO A 30 -40.85 23.71 19.13
C PRO A 30 -40.60 22.23 19.46
N LEU A 31 -39.41 21.71 19.17
CA LEU A 31 -39.04 20.34 19.50
C LEU A 31 -38.97 20.10 21.01
N PHE A 32 -38.68 21.13 21.81
CA PHE A 32 -38.45 21.02 23.25
C PHE A 32 -39.60 21.65 24.05
N SER A 33 -40.16 20.90 24.99
CA SER A 33 -41.17 21.41 25.93
C SER A 33 -40.58 22.46 26.87
N GLU A 34 -41.43 23.21 27.57
CA GLU A 34 -40.95 24.17 28.57
C GLU A 34 -40.21 23.50 29.73
N THR A 35 -40.66 22.30 30.12
CA THR A 35 -39.98 21.46 31.12
C THR A 35 -38.58 21.07 30.64
N ALA A 36 -38.42 20.67 29.38
CA ALA A 36 -37.13 20.33 28.79
C ALA A 36 -36.15 21.52 28.83
N LYS A 37 -36.65 22.71 28.45
CA LYS A 37 -35.87 23.95 28.48
C LYS A 37 -35.43 24.26 29.91
N ASN A 38 -36.35 24.21 30.88
CA ASN A 38 -36.03 24.44 32.29
C ASN A 38 -34.99 23.44 32.82
N GLN A 39 -35.07 22.17 32.42
CA GLN A 39 -34.11 21.15 32.83
C GLN A 39 -32.71 21.39 32.25
N LEU A 40 -32.61 21.80 30.98
CA LEU A 40 -31.33 22.09 30.30
C LEU A 40 -30.54 23.23 30.97
N PHE A 41 -31.24 24.19 31.59
CA PHE A 41 -30.63 25.33 32.28
C PHE A 41 -30.43 25.12 33.79
N ASN A 42 -30.94 24.02 34.37
CA ASN A 42 -30.77 23.70 35.79
C ASN A 42 -29.50 22.87 36.06
N THR A 43 -28.85 23.13 37.19
CA THR A 43 -27.51 22.58 37.51
C THR A 43 -27.50 21.18 38.11
N SER A 44 -28.65 20.62 38.53
CA SER A 44 -28.72 19.27 39.09
C SER A 44 -29.01 18.24 37.98
N GLN A 45 -27.98 17.84 37.24
CA GLN A 45 -28.08 16.79 36.24
C GLN A 45 -27.71 15.43 36.84
N THR A 46 -28.59 14.45 36.69
CA THR A 46 -28.29 13.04 36.99
C THR A 46 -27.85 12.38 35.69
N PHE A 47 -26.58 11.98 35.63
CA PHE A 47 -26.00 11.34 34.45
C PHE A 47 -26.84 10.14 33.99
N GLY A 48 -27.14 10.09 32.69
CA GLY A 48 -27.91 9.00 32.08
C GLY A 48 -29.42 9.04 32.28
N LEU A 49 -29.97 10.03 33.01
CA LEU A 49 -31.42 10.14 33.23
C LEU A 49 -31.96 11.49 32.80
N THR A 50 -31.36 12.58 33.29
CA THR A 50 -31.84 13.93 32.99
C THR A 50 -31.37 14.39 31.61
N LEU A 51 -32.19 15.20 30.95
CA LEU A 51 -31.86 15.84 29.68
C LEU A 51 -30.67 16.79 29.82
N SER A 52 -29.52 16.39 29.26
CA SER A 52 -28.34 17.23 29.10
C SER A 52 -28.34 17.90 27.71
N PRO A 53 -27.49 18.92 27.46
CA PRO A 53 -27.32 19.48 26.12
C PRO A 53 -26.96 18.39 25.09
N GLY A 54 -26.05 17.47 25.43
CA GLY A 54 -25.71 16.34 24.55
C GLY A 54 -26.93 15.47 24.21
N ALA A 55 -27.75 15.13 25.21
CA ALA A 55 -28.99 14.37 24.99
C ALA A 55 -30.01 15.15 24.15
N ALA A 56 -30.10 16.47 24.32
CA ALA A 56 -30.94 17.31 23.46
C ALA A 56 -30.46 17.33 22.00
N GLY A 57 -29.14 17.37 21.78
CA GLY A 57 -28.53 17.18 20.46
C GLY A 57 -28.89 15.83 19.83
N LEU A 58 -28.89 14.78 20.63
CA LEU A 58 -29.32 13.44 20.23
C LEU A 58 -30.80 13.41 19.83
N TYR A 59 -31.71 14.02 20.61
CA TYR A 59 -33.12 14.16 20.24
C TYR A 59 -33.32 14.89 18.91
N ALA A 60 -32.63 16.02 18.71
CA ALA A 60 -32.71 16.76 17.45
C ALA A 60 -32.22 15.91 16.27
N THR A 61 -31.14 15.16 16.47
CA THR A 61 -30.60 14.24 15.46
C THR A 61 -31.63 13.16 15.11
N TRP A 62 -32.24 12.53 16.11
CA TRP A 62 -33.29 11.52 15.94
C TRP A 62 -34.52 12.07 15.22
N HIS A 63 -34.96 13.28 15.56
CA HIS A 63 -36.09 13.94 14.90
C HIS A 63 -35.84 14.08 13.39
N GLU A 64 -34.66 14.55 13.00
CA GLU A 64 -34.31 14.72 11.59
C GLU A 64 -34.15 13.38 10.86
N ILE A 65 -33.56 12.35 11.49
CA ILE A 65 -33.48 10.99 10.91
C ILE A 65 -34.88 10.42 10.66
N ILE A 66 -35.78 10.48 11.65
CA ILE A 66 -37.14 9.96 11.52
C ILE A 66 -37.89 10.66 10.39
N LYS A 67 -37.74 11.98 10.29
CA LYS A 67 -38.35 12.79 9.22
C LYS A 67 -37.76 12.48 7.84
N LEU A 68 -36.44 12.36 7.74
CA LEU A 68 -35.74 12.11 6.47
C LEU A 68 -36.10 10.74 5.87
N TYR A 69 -36.32 9.74 6.73
CA TYR A 69 -36.65 8.37 6.32
C TYR A 69 -38.10 7.97 6.67
N GLU A 70 -39.03 8.94 6.66
CA GLU A 70 -40.43 8.70 7.02
C GLU A 70 -41.12 7.70 6.07
N ASP A 71 -40.71 7.69 4.79
CA ASP A 71 -41.32 6.86 3.74
C ASP A 71 -40.72 5.46 3.59
N TYR A 72 -39.55 5.20 4.18
CA TYR A 72 -38.87 3.91 4.08
C TYR A 72 -39.65 2.82 4.83
N GLU A 73 -39.51 1.56 4.45
CA GLU A 73 -40.14 0.49 5.22
C GLU A 73 -39.40 0.30 6.55
N ASP A 74 -38.13 -0.10 6.46
CA ASP A 74 -37.23 -0.26 7.59
C ASP A 74 -35.99 0.60 7.42
N ILE A 75 -35.45 1.07 8.55
CA ILE A 75 -34.11 1.67 8.60
C ILE A 75 -33.27 1.02 9.68
N ILE A 76 -31.96 1.04 9.50
CA ILE A 76 -30.99 0.65 10.53
C ILE A 76 -30.21 1.90 10.92
N VAL A 77 -30.22 2.21 12.22
CA VAL A 77 -29.47 3.32 12.80
C VAL A 77 -28.33 2.73 13.62
N LEU A 78 -27.10 3.21 13.37
CA LEU A 78 -25.87 2.78 14.03
C LEU A 78 -25.13 4.02 14.55
N GLU A 79 -24.80 4.05 15.83
CA GLU A 79 -23.96 5.09 16.45
C GLU A 79 -22.48 4.88 16.09
N ASP A 80 -21.65 5.92 16.23
CA ASP A 80 -20.27 5.90 15.77
C ASP A 80 -19.28 5.19 16.72
N ASP A 81 -19.73 4.86 17.92
CA ASP A 81 -18.95 4.27 19.03
C ASP A 81 -19.21 2.77 19.26
N ILE A 82 -19.89 2.11 18.33
CA ILE A 82 -20.13 0.66 18.37
C ILE A 82 -19.00 -0.14 17.73
N VAL A 83 -18.91 -1.41 18.13
CA VAL A 83 -18.05 -2.43 17.53
C VAL A 83 -18.91 -3.54 16.95
N PHE A 84 -18.63 -3.93 15.71
CA PHE A 84 -19.26 -5.05 15.03
C PHE A 84 -18.66 -6.38 15.47
N CYS A 85 -19.49 -7.43 15.57
CA CYS A 85 -18.99 -8.80 15.65
C CYS A 85 -18.32 -9.22 14.32
N GLU A 86 -17.52 -10.29 14.34
CA GLU A 86 -16.76 -10.74 13.16
C GLU A 86 -17.67 -11.06 11.97
N ASN A 87 -18.82 -11.68 12.22
CA ASN A 87 -19.81 -12.09 11.22
C ASN A 87 -21.00 -11.12 11.11
N PHE A 88 -20.80 -9.83 11.41
CA PHE A 88 -21.88 -8.86 11.55
C PHE A 88 -22.85 -8.83 10.36
N LEU A 89 -22.37 -8.78 9.12
CA LEU A 89 -23.26 -8.74 7.97
C LEU A 89 -24.15 -9.99 7.85
N GLN A 90 -23.58 -11.17 8.15
CA GLN A 90 -24.32 -12.42 8.10
C GLN A 90 -25.39 -12.46 9.19
N GLU A 91 -25.02 -12.08 10.41
CA GLU A 91 -25.96 -12.04 11.53
C GLU A 91 -27.05 -10.97 11.36
N LEU A 92 -26.69 -9.80 10.81
CA LEU A 92 -27.64 -8.74 10.49
C LEU A 92 -28.68 -9.22 9.47
N LYS A 93 -28.26 -9.89 8.39
CA LYS A 93 -29.19 -10.49 7.42
C LYS A 93 -30.12 -11.50 8.07
N THR A 94 -29.58 -12.34 8.95
CA THR A 94 -30.39 -13.30 9.69
C THR A 94 -31.40 -12.60 10.60
N ALA A 95 -31.01 -11.53 11.29
CA ALA A 95 -31.91 -10.73 12.12
C ALA A 95 -33.01 -10.06 11.27
N CYS A 96 -32.68 -9.46 10.13
CA CYS A 96 -33.66 -8.86 9.22
C CYS A 96 -34.67 -9.89 8.69
N ASN A 97 -34.20 -11.07 8.26
CA ASN A 97 -35.05 -12.10 7.68
C ASN A 97 -35.99 -12.76 8.69
N ASN A 98 -35.64 -12.75 9.97
CA ASN A 98 -36.42 -13.41 11.02
C ASN A 98 -37.11 -12.42 11.96
N ALA A 99 -36.98 -11.11 11.73
CA ALA A 99 -37.57 -10.08 12.59
C ALA A 99 -39.07 -10.33 12.79
N PRO A 100 -39.60 -10.24 14.02
CA PRO A 100 -41.03 -10.39 14.27
C PRO A 100 -41.82 -9.41 13.40
N SER A 101 -42.86 -9.86 12.70
CA SER A 101 -43.59 -9.01 11.74
C SER A 101 -44.32 -7.83 12.37
N ASP A 102 -44.49 -7.83 13.69
CA ASP A 102 -45.14 -6.77 14.46
C ASP A 102 -44.16 -5.79 15.11
N TYR A 103 -42.85 -5.92 14.86
CA TYR A 103 -41.83 -5.13 15.54
C TYR A 103 -41.94 -3.62 15.23
N ASP A 104 -41.74 -2.82 16.27
CA ASP A 104 -41.59 -1.37 16.18
C ASP A 104 -40.09 -1.01 16.28
N ILE A 105 -39.36 -1.67 17.19
CA ILE A 105 -37.93 -1.50 17.40
C ILE A 105 -37.28 -2.89 17.55
N LEU A 106 -36.18 -3.12 16.82
CA LEU A 106 -35.33 -4.29 17.01
C LEU A 106 -33.92 -3.82 17.39
N TYR A 107 -33.55 -4.01 18.66
CA TYR A 107 -32.21 -3.72 19.17
C TYR A 107 -31.21 -4.77 18.69
N LEU A 108 -30.10 -4.30 18.10
CA LEU A 108 -28.99 -5.12 17.60
C LEU A 108 -27.89 -5.32 18.66
N GLY A 109 -27.97 -4.57 19.77
CA GLY A 109 -27.05 -4.60 20.91
C GLY A 109 -27.55 -3.72 22.05
N SER A 110 -26.98 -3.89 23.24
CA SER A 110 -27.29 -3.11 24.44
C SER A 110 -26.15 -3.13 25.46
N HIS A 111 -26.12 -2.17 26.38
CA HIS A 111 -25.16 -2.15 27.50
C HIS A 111 -25.41 -3.26 28.54
N SER A 112 -26.67 -3.67 28.70
CA SER A 112 -27.13 -4.46 29.84
C SER A 112 -27.06 -5.97 29.58
N ARG A 113 -25.85 -6.52 29.40
CA ARG A 113 -25.66 -8.00 29.44
C ARG A 113 -26.09 -8.64 30.78
N GLY A 114 -26.10 -7.87 31.87
CA GLY A 114 -26.41 -8.39 33.21
C GLY A 114 -27.88 -8.68 33.50
N ASN A 115 -28.82 -8.05 32.79
CA ASN A 115 -30.27 -8.13 33.09
C ASN A 115 -31.08 -8.88 32.03
N ILE A 116 -30.53 -9.11 30.85
CA ILE A 116 -31.08 -10.10 29.91
C ILE A 116 -30.70 -11.46 30.50
N PRO A 117 -31.65 -12.32 30.91
CA PRO A 117 -31.32 -13.60 31.52
C PRO A 117 -30.32 -14.32 30.63
N ASN A 118 -29.09 -14.54 31.12
CA ASN A 118 -28.04 -15.26 30.40
C ASN A 118 -28.60 -16.61 29.98
N GLY A 119 -29.13 -16.68 28.76
CA GLY A 119 -29.79 -17.83 28.16
C GLY A 119 -30.60 -18.69 29.12
N ASN A 120 -31.93 -18.70 28.95
CA ASN A 120 -32.53 -20.03 28.89
C ASN A 120 -31.67 -20.81 27.88
N ARG A 121 -30.89 -21.81 28.31
CA ARG A 121 -29.94 -22.61 27.49
C ARG A 121 -30.57 -23.29 26.27
N LEU A 122 -31.87 -23.08 26.07
CA LEU A 122 -32.71 -23.60 25.01
C LEU A 122 -33.00 -22.58 23.89
N MET A 123 -32.68 -21.28 24.08
CA MET A 123 -32.89 -20.27 23.04
C MET A 123 -31.80 -20.35 21.98
N GLN A 124 -32.21 -20.38 20.71
CA GLN A 124 -31.30 -20.38 19.58
C GLN A 124 -30.68 -18.98 19.38
N PRO A 125 -29.53 -18.87 18.70
CA PRO A 125 -28.86 -17.59 18.42
C PRO A 125 -29.74 -16.54 17.71
N HIS A 126 -30.84 -16.97 17.08
CA HIS A 126 -31.75 -16.12 16.29
C HIS A 126 -33.12 -15.91 16.93
N ASP A 127 -33.28 -16.31 18.18
CA ASP A 127 -34.50 -15.99 18.91
C ASP A 127 -34.52 -14.50 19.29
N PHE A 128 -35.74 -13.95 19.36
CA PHE A 128 -35.97 -12.55 19.72
C PHE A 128 -36.53 -12.48 21.13
N ILE A 129 -35.98 -11.57 21.93
CA ILE A 129 -36.43 -11.32 23.30
C ILE A 129 -37.35 -10.12 23.27
N LYS A 130 -38.64 -10.33 23.54
CA LYS A 130 -39.60 -9.24 23.67
C LYS A 130 -39.28 -8.41 24.92
N LEU A 131 -39.06 -7.12 24.72
CA LEU A 131 -38.75 -6.18 25.77
C LEU A 131 -40.07 -5.62 26.30
N SER A 132 -40.64 -6.23 27.33
CA SER A 132 -41.81 -5.68 28.04
C SER A 132 -41.45 -5.09 29.40
N GLN A 133 -40.38 -5.60 30.03
CA GLN A 133 -39.95 -5.20 31.38
C GLN A 133 -38.43 -5.16 31.55
N ILE A 134 -37.66 -5.41 30.48
CA ILE A 134 -36.20 -5.43 30.54
C ILE A 134 -35.68 -4.03 30.22
N GLN A 135 -34.89 -3.47 31.14
CA GLN A 135 -34.22 -2.20 30.92
C GLN A 135 -33.09 -2.35 29.89
N ILE A 136 -33.23 -1.60 28.80
CA ILE A 136 -32.19 -1.40 27.80
C ILE A 136 -31.73 0.05 27.93
N ASN A 137 -30.42 0.24 28.08
CA ASN A 137 -29.80 1.56 28.12
C ASN A 137 -29.11 1.81 26.77
N GLY A 138 -29.24 3.04 26.23
CA GLY A 138 -28.57 3.52 25.03
C GLY A 138 -29.22 3.16 23.68
N THR A 139 -28.78 3.85 22.62
CA THR A 139 -29.33 3.77 21.26
C THR A 139 -28.32 3.31 20.18
N PHE A 140 -27.30 2.53 20.57
CA PHE A 140 -26.14 2.10 19.78
C PHE A 140 -26.42 1.58 18.37
N GLY A 141 -27.37 0.65 18.26
CA GLY A 141 -27.66 -0.01 17.01
C GLY A 141 -29.04 -0.65 17.04
N MET A 142 -29.93 -0.17 16.16
CA MET A 142 -31.30 -0.65 16.10
C MET A 142 -31.86 -0.59 14.69
N MET A 143 -32.79 -1.50 14.41
CA MET A 143 -33.64 -1.49 13.24
C MET A 143 -35.02 -0.97 13.63
N LEU A 144 -35.59 -0.08 12.81
CA LEU A 144 -36.85 0.60 13.08
C LEU A 144 -37.81 0.42 11.93
N SER A 145 -38.99 -0.13 12.20
CA SER A 145 -40.06 -0.23 11.22
C SER A 145 -40.73 1.13 11.00
N LYS A 146 -41.43 1.28 9.87
CA LYS A 146 -42.17 2.50 9.54
C LYS A 146 -43.14 2.90 10.63
N LYS A 147 -43.89 1.93 11.15
CA LYS A 147 -44.80 2.10 12.28
C LYS A 147 -44.05 2.51 13.55
N GLY A 148 -42.95 1.84 13.86
CA GLY A 148 -42.12 2.15 15.02
C GLY A 148 -41.61 3.59 15.03
N ARG A 149 -41.17 4.12 13.88
CA ARG A 149 -40.74 5.52 13.75
C ARG A 149 -41.86 6.52 14.03
N GLN A 150 -43.09 6.25 13.59
CA GLN A 150 -44.26 7.09 13.89
C GLN A 150 -44.63 7.05 15.38
N LEU A 151 -44.51 5.89 16.02
CA LEU A 151 -44.73 5.76 17.46
C LEU A 151 -43.64 6.48 18.25
N ILE A 152 -42.36 6.34 17.89
CA ILE A 152 -41.26 7.10 18.50
C ILE A 152 -41.51 8.60 18.35
N LYS A 153 -41.92 9.06 17.17
CA LYS A 153 -42.28 10.47 16.93
C LYS A 153 -43.37 10.97 17.89
N THR A 154 -44.36 10.12 18.16
CA THR A 154 -45.50 10.44 19.05
C THR A 154 -45.12 10.39 20.53
N ILE A 155 -44.26 9.46 20.93
CA ILE A 155 -43.89 9.20 22.33
C ILE A 155 -42.77 10.15 22.79
N CYS A 156 -41.80 10.42 21.92
CA CYS A 156 -40.57 11.13 22.26
C CYS A 156 -40.64 12.65 22.03
N PHE A 157 -41.66 13.14 21.32
CA PHE A 157 -41.78 14.55 20.96
C PHE A 157 -43.15 15.15 21.33
N PRO A 158 -43.20 16.41 21.84
CA PRO A 158 -42.06 17.26 22.14
C PRO A 158 -41.18 16.68 23.26
N VAL A 159 -39.89 16.96 23.19
CA VAL A 159 -38.88 16.49 24.15
C VAL A 159 -39.23 17.03 25.53
N ASN A 160 -39.14 16.18 26.56
CA ASN A 160 -39.39 16.54 27.95
C ASN A 160 -38.07 16.55 28.75
N ASP A 161 -38.04 16.06 29.98
CA ASP A 161 -36.92 16.15 30.92
C ASP A 161 -35.98 14.91 30.95
N LEU A 162 -36.30 13.88 30.17
CA LEU A 162 -35.56 12.61 30.13
C LEU A 162 -34.78 12.43 28.83
N GLN A 163 -33.81 11.52 28.82
CA GLN A 163 -33.09 11.09 27.61
C GLN A 163 -33.95 10.18 26.72
N ILE A 164 -33.67 10.15 25.40
CA ILE A 164 -34.53 9.47 24.42
C ILE A 164 -34.59 7.96 24.64
N ASP A 165 -33.47 7.32 24.99
CA ASP A 165 -33.42 5.90 25.34
C ASP A 165 -34.28 5.58 26.56
N THR A 166 -34.22 6.45 27.59
CA THR A 166 -35.04 6.34 28.79
C THR A 166 -36.53 6.46 28.46
N VAL A 167 -36.91 7.43 27.63
CA VAL A 167 -38.31 7.61 27.20
C VAL A 167 -38.81 6.41 26.40
N MET A 168 -37.99 5.88 25.48
CA MET A 168 -38.34 4.67 24.72
C MET A 168 -38.52 3.47 25.64
N TYR A 169 -37.57 3.23 26.55
CA TYR A 169 -37.64 2.16 27.54
C TYR A 169 -38.92 2.23 28.39
N MET A 170 -39.26 3.43 28.90
CA MET A 170 -40.46 3.63 29.72
C MET A 170 -41.78 3.41 28.96
N ASN A 171 -41.74 3.26 27.63
CA ASN A 171 -42.90 3.02 26.77
C ASN A 171 -42.79 1.70 25.99
N PHE A 172 -41.99 0.74 26.47
CA PHE A 172 -41.94 -0.61 25.89
C PHE A 172 -43.26 -1.39 26.00
N ASP A 173 -44.19 -0.97 26.86
CA ASP A 173 -45.57 -1.49 26.87
C ASP A 173 -46.38 -1.03 25.64
N LYS A 174 -46.01 0.11 25.05
CA LYS A 174 -46.64 0.70 23.85
C LYS A 174 -45.90 0.38 22.56
N LEU A 175 -44.63 0.01 22.65
CA LEU A 175 -43.76 -0.34 21.52
C LEU A 175 -43.55 -1.84 21.46
N GLN A 176 -43.76 -2.46 20.32
CA GLN A 176 -43.34 -3.84 20.05
C GLN A 176 -41.82 -3.92 19.91
N SER A 177 -41.12 -3.78 21.04
CA SER A 177 -39.66 -3.72 21.11
C SER A 177 -39.08 -5.12 21.34
N TYR A 178 -38.08 -5.47 20.53
CA TYR A 178 -37.39 -6.75 20.60
C TYR A 178 -35.88 -6.51 20.67
N HIS A 179 -35.16 -7.44 21.31
CA HIS A 179 -33.71 -7.50 21.28
C HIS A 179 -33.27 -8.83 20.68
N ILE A 180 -32.26 -8.83 19.82
CA ILE A 180 -31.69 -10.07 19.30
C ILE A 180 -30.99 -10.83 20.42
N ASN A 181 -31.17 -12.16 20.53
CA ASN A 181 -30.58 -12.92 21.64
C ASN A 181 -29.05 -12.75 21.72
N THR A 182 -28.37 -12.70 20.57
CA THR A 182 -26.92 -12.46 20.48
C THR A 182 -26.65 -11.07 19.92
N SER A 183 -26.16 -10.14 20.75
CA SER A 183 -25.78 -8.80 20.27
C SER A 183 -24.74 -8.88 19.17
N ILE A 184 -25.02 -8.24 18.03
CA ILE A 184 -24.13 -8.17 16.85
C ILE A 184 -23.37 -6.83 16.79
N VAL A 185 -23.82 -5.87 17.60
CA VAL A 185 -23.09 -4.64 17.93
C VAL A 185 -22.89 -4.56 19.44
N VAL A 186 -21.74 -4.07 19.87
CA VAL A 186 -21.46 -3.80 21.29
C VAL A 186 -20.89 -2.41 21.46
N PHE A 187 -21.23 -1.77 22.57
CA PHE A 187 -20.61 -0.49 22.93
C PHE A 187 -19.12 -0.69 23.22
N LYS A 188 -18.29 0.24 22.77
CA LYS A 188 -16.85 0.21 23.04
C LYS A 188 -16.56 0.70 24.46
N GLU A 189 -16.63 -0.20 25.45
CA GLU A 189 -16.23 0.12 26.83
C GLU A 189 -14.75 0.54 26.87
N HIS A 190 -14.48 1.71 27.49
CA HIS A 190 -13.15 2.27 27.79
C HIS A 190 -12.40 2.99 26.66
N SER A 191 -12.92 4.14 26.22
CA SER A 191 -12.15 5.39 25.96
C SER A 191 -12.99 6.33 25.10
N PHE A 192 -13.80 7.19 25.72
CA PHE A 192 -14.39 8.32 25.01
C PHE A 192 -13.35 9.44 24.89
N GLU A 193 -12.25 9.15 24.21
CA GLU A 193 -11.59 10.15 23.38
C GLU A 193 -12.12 9.89 21.98
N SER A 194 -12.93 10.80 21.47
CA SER A 194 -13.33 10.80 20.06
C SER A 194 -12.08 10.96 19.21
N THR A 195 -11.37 9.85 18.99
CA THR A 195 -10.31 9.77 17.98
C THR A 195 -10.90 10.01 16.59
N ILE A 196 -12.24 10.07 16.44
CA ILE A 196 -12.92 10.47 15.21
C ILE A 196 -12.54 11.90 14.81
N GLN A 197 -12.43 12.88 15.72
CA GLN A 197 -12.01 14.23 15.31
C GLN A 197 -10.55 14.28 14.84
N THR A 198 -9.62 13.75 15.63
CA THR A 198 -8.18 13.73 15.28
C THR A 198 -7.86 12.79 14.11
N ASN A 199 -8.59 11.69 13.96
CA ASN A 199 -8.44 10.80 12.79
C ASN A 199 -9.19 11.34 11.57
N MET A 200 -10.31 12.07 11.70
CA MET A 200 -10.97 12.66 10.54
C MET A 200 -10.13 13.75 9.90
N GLU A 201 -9.41 14.59 10.66
CA GLU A 201 -8.48 15.53 10.06
C GLU A 201 -7.36 14.81 9.30
N LEU A 202 -6.84 13.71 9.86
CA LEU A 202 -5.82 12.89 9.21
C LEU A 202 -6.34 12.22 7.93
N PHE A 203 -7.51 11.57 7.99
CA PHE A 203 -8.16 10.94 6.84
C PHE A 203 -8.60 11.98 5.79
N ARG A 204 -9.02 13.18 6.20
CA ARG A 204 -9.29 14.31 5.29
C ARG A 204 -8.01 14.79 4.63
N SER A 205 -6.90 14.85 5.36
CA SER A 205 -5.62 15.31 4.81
C SER A 205 -5.04 14.34 3.78
N LEU A 206 -5.33 13.04 3.92
CA LEU A 206 -4.97 11.97 2.98
C LEU A 206 -6.07 11.68 1.96
N LYS A 207 -7.20 12.39 2.05
CA LYS A 207 -8.30 12.28 1.08
C LYS A 207 -7.75 12.63 -0.29
N ASP A 208 -8.08 11.82 -1.28
CA ASP A 208 -7.62 12.00 -2.65
C ASP A 208 -6.12 11.75 -2.86
N LEU A 209 -5.38 11.17 -1.89
CA LEU A 209 -4.03 10.66 -2.18
C LEU A 209 -4.11 9.37 -3.00
N GLU A 210 -3.22 9.20 -3.97
CA GLU A 210 -2.99 7.95 -4.69
C GLU A 210 -1.54 7.49 -4.48
N ILE A 211 -1.33 6.18 -4.28
CA ILE A 211 0.02 5.59 -4.21
C ILE A 211 0.31 4.93 -5.56
N HIS A 212 1.41 5.32 -6.20
CA HIS A 212 1.83 4.77 -7.48
C HIS A 212 3.18 4.07 -7.34
N ILE A 213 3.27 2.88 -7.93
CA ILE A 213 4.47 2.03 -7.89
C ILE A 213 4.68 1.37 -9.26
N LEU A 214 5.92 1.32 -9.72
CA LEU A 214 6.31 0.74 -11.01
C LEU A 214 6.80 -0.67 -10.74
N ILE A 215 6.13 -1.67 -11.31
CA ILE A 215 6.39 -3.07 -10.99
C ILE A 215 6.75 -3.85 -12.25
N CYS A 216 7.68 -4.79 -12.08
CA CYS A 216 8.09 -5.75 -13.10
C CYS A 216 7.99 -7.17 -12.53
N ASN A 217 8.06 -8.17 -13.39
CA ASN A 217 8.00 -9.58 -13.00
C ASN A 217 9.09 -9.93 -11.99
N LYS A 218 10.32 -9.45 -12.24
CA LYS A 218 11.48 -9.73 -11.40
C LYS A 218 11.32 -9.22 -9.96
N ASP A 219 10.72 -8.04 -9.81
CA ASP A 219 10.58 -7.37 -8.52
C ASP A 219 9.15 -7.44 -8.00
N PHE A 220 8.35 -8.40 -8.51
CA PHE A 220 6.94 -8.55 -8.15
C PHE A 220 6.74 -8.72 -6.64
N ASN A 221 7.45 -9.68 -6.04
CA ASN A 221 7.37 -9.92 -4.59
C ASN A 221 7.89 -8.72 -3.78
N MET A 222 8.96 -8.10 -4.25
CA MET A 222 9.55 -6.94 -3.59
C MET A 222 8.58 -5.76 -3.56
N GLY A 223 7.93 -5.46 -4.68
CA GLY A 223 6.89 -4.43 -4.76
C GLY A 223 5.70 -4.72 -3.84
N MET A 224 5.27 -5.97 -3.77
CA MET A 224 4.20 -6.39 -2.84
C MET A 224 4.60 -6.22 -1.38
N GLU A 225 5.83 -6.57 -1.02
CA GLU A 225 6.39 -6.44 0.33
C GLU A 225 6.63 -4.97 0.71
N SER A 226 7.08 -4.14 -0.23
CA SER A 226 7.19 -2.67 -0.11
C SER A 226 5.84 -2.07 0.29
N ILE A 227 4.79 -2.34 -0.49
CA ILE A 227 3.44 -1.87 -0.20
C ILE A 227 2.90 -2.45 1.11
N ALA A 228 3.11 -3.74 1.38
CA ALA A 228 2.69 -4.36 2.63
C ALA A 228 3.36 -3.72 3.85
N SER A 229 4.64 -3.32 3.74
CA SER A 229 5.35 -2.63 4.81
C SER A 229 4.75 -1.25 5.12
N LEU A 230 4.31 -0.51 4.09
CA LEU A 230 3.62 0.77 4.25
C LEU A 230 2.21 0.61 4.84
N LEU A 231 1.44 -0.38 4.37
CA LEU A 231 0.05 -0.62 4.79
C LEU A 231 -0.10 -1.10 6.25
N LYS A 232 1.01 -1.39 6.94
CA LYS A 232 1.01 -1.61 8.39
C LYS A 232 0.50 -0.39 9.15
N TYR A 233 0.79 0.80 8.64
CA TYR A 233 0.40 2.05 9.28
C TYR A 233 -1.02 2.41 8.83
N ARG A 234 -1.88 2.66 9.82
CA ARG A 234 -3.32 2.89 9.64
C ARG A 234 -3.63 4.02 8.64
N GLU A 235 -2.74 4.99 8.53
CA GLU A 235 -2.85 6.15 7.64
C GLU A 235 -2.94 5.75 6.17
N PHE A 236 -2.26 4.68 5.76
CA PHE A 236 -2.19 4.27 4.36
C PHE A 236 -3.18 3.15 3.98
N LYS A 237 -3.88 2.55 4.96
CA LYS A 237 -4.75 1.37 4.75
C LYS A 237 -5.90 1.57 3.75
N CYS A 238 -6.34 2.81 3.56
CA CYS A 238 -7.49 3.14 2.71
C CYS A 238 -7.10 3.94 1.47
N ILE A 239 -5.80 4.05 1.18
CA ILE A 239 -5.31 4.83 0.05
C ILE A 239 -5.27 3.91 -1.19
N PRO A 240 -5.87 4.32 -2.32
CA PRO A 240 -5.83 3.53 -3.54
C PRO A 240 -4.38 3.37 -4.03
N ILE A 241 -4.03 2.13 -4.38
CA ILE A 241 -2.71 1.77 -4.89
C ILE A 241 -2.83 1.44 -6.37
N TYR A 242 -1.90 1.99 -7.16
CA TYR A 242 -1.78 1.85 -8.60
C TYR A 242 -0.43 1.23 -8.95
N TYR A 243 -0.45 -0.02 -9.39
CA TYR A 243 0.70 -0.71 -9.93
C TYR A 243 0.78 -0.43 -11.44
N HIS A 244 1.84 0.25 -11.85
CA HIS A 244 2.17 0.42 -13.26
C HIS A 244 2.97 -0.79 -13.72
N ASN A 245 2.38 -1.60 -14.59
CA ASN A 245 3.03 -2.75 -15.19
C ASN A 245 4.01 -2.26 -16.25
N ASP A 246 5.29 -2.63 -16.14
CA ASP A 246 6.30 -2.32 -17.17
C ASP A 246 6.18 -3.16 -18.45
N GLY A 247 5.23 -4.10 -18.48
CA GLY A 247 4.95 -5.01 -19.58
C GLY A 247 5.50 -6.42 -19.36
N SER A 248 6.27 -6.64 -18.30
CA SER A 248 6.88 -7.94 -18.00
C SER A 248 6.03 -8.84 -17.10
N LEU A 249 5.02 -8.30 -16.39
CA LEU A 249 4.17 -9.09 -15.50
C LEU A 249 3.44 -10.21 -16.24
N THR A 250 3.35 -11.38 -15.61
CA THR A 250 2.53 -12.49 -16.12
C THR A 250 1.03 -12.23 -15.88
N ASN A 251 0.17 -12.91 -16.63
CA ASN A 251 -1.28 -12.85 -16.41
C ASN A 251 -1.67 -13.28 -14.99
N GLU A 252 -0.96 -14.26 -14.42
CA GLU A 252 -1.16 -14.71 -13.04
C GLU A 252 -0.82 -13.60 -12.04
N GLN A 253 0.34 -12.94 -12.19
CA GLN A 253 0.73 -11.82 -11.33
C GLN A 253 -0.28 -10.66 -11.42
N ILE A 254 -0.77 -10.34 -12.62
CA ILE A 254 -1.82 -9.33 -12.81
C ILE A 254 -3.10 -9.75 -12.08
N GLN A 255 -3.49 -11.03 -12.15
CA GLN A 255 -4.68 -11.52 -11.46
C GLN A 255 -4.52 -11.44 -9.94
N ILE A 256 -3.36 -11.81 -9.39
CA ILE A 256 -3.05 -11.68 -7.95
C ILE A 256 -3.23 -10.23 -7.48
N LEU A 257 -2.77 -9.24 -8.25
CA LEU A 257 -2.95 -7.83 -7.93
C LEU A 257 -4.44 -7.43 -7.93
N LYS A 258 -5.20 -7.88 -8.94
CA LYS A 258 -6.63 -7.58 -9.08
C LYS A 258 -7.48 -8.22 -7.98
N ASP A 259 -7.17 -9.45 -7.60
CA ASP A 259 -7.87 -10.19 -6.53
C ASP A 259 -7.68 -9.51 -5.16
N LYS A 260 -6.62 -8.72 -5.00
CA LYS A 260 -6.37 -7.88 -3.83
C LYS A 260 -6.97 -6.47 -3.94
N HIS A 261 -7.79 -6.24 -4.97
CA HIS A 261 -8.42 -4.95 -5.26
C HIS A 261 -7.40 -3.82 -5.51
N PHE A 262 -6.19 -4.14 -5.99
CA PHE A 262 -5.26 -3.13 -6.47
C PHE A 262 -5.58 -2.72 -7.91
N ASN A 263 -5.30 -1.46 -8.23
CA ASN A 263 -5.40 -0.97 -9.60
C ASN A 263 -4.12 -1.36 -10.35
N VAL A 264 -4.27 -1.93 -11.55
CA VAL A 264 -3.14 -2.28 -12.41
C VAL A 264 -3.27 -1.49 -13.71
N ILE A 265 -2.26 -0.70 -14.02
CA ILE A 265 -2.18 0.11 -15.24
C ILE A 265 -1.28 -0.61 -16.24
N GLY A 266 -1.80 -0.95 -17.42
CA GLY A 266 -1.03 -1.59 -18.48
C GLY A 266 -0.23 -0.59 -19.33
N VAL A 267 0.92 -1.01 -19.86
CA VAL A 267 1.81 -0.14 -20.68
C VAL A 267 1.08 0.53 -21.84
N ASN A 268 0.29 -0.25 -22.61
CA ASN A 268 -0.41 0.28 -23.79
C ASN A 268 -1.55 1.21 -23.42
N GLU A 269 -2.26 0.91 -22.34
CA GLU A 269 -3.32 1.76 -21.81
C GLU A 269 -2.74 3.10 -21.38
N ALA A 270 -1.70 3.07 -20.53
CA ALA A 270 -0.99 4.25 -20.08
C ALA A 270 -0.47 5.10 -21.24
N PHE A 271 0.22 4.46 -22.20
CA PHE A 271 0.76 5.14 -23.37
C PHE A 271 -0.33 5.87 -24.16
N ASN A 272 -1.42 5.17 -24.51
CA ASN A 272 -2.50 5.76 -25.28
C ASN A 272 -3.16 6.94 -24.56
N THR A 273 -3.29 6.86 -23.23
CA THR A 273 -3.92 7.93 -22.44
C THR A 273 -3.06 9.20 -22.37
N ILE A 274 -1.74 9.08 -22.21
CA ILE A 274 -0.87 10.25 -22.00
C ILE A 274 -0.22 10.78 -23.28
N GLN A 275 -0.24 10.03 -24.37
CA GLN A 275 0.49 10.38 -25.60
C GLN A 275 0.14 11.77 -26.13
N SER A 276 -1.16 12.14 -26.09
CA SER A 276 -1.61 13.46 -26.56
C SER A 276 -1.09 14.62 -25.71
N GLU A 277 -0.80 14.40 -24.43
CA GLU A 277 -0.21 15.42 -23.58
C GLU A 277 1.29 15.54 -23.81
N ILE A 278 1.98 14.42 -23.93
CA ILE A 278 3.44 14.39 -24.08
C ILE A 278 3.87 14.83 -25.49
N MET A 279 3.10 14.56 -26.55
CA MET A 279 3.49 14.85 -27.93
C MET A 279 3.76 16.34 -28.23
N LYS A 280 3.29 17.25 -27.36
CA LYS A 280 3.51 18.69 -27.46
C LYS A 280 4.93 19.11 -27.03
N TYR A 281 5.65 18.21 -26.36
CA TYR A 281 6.96 18.41 -25.75
C TYR A 281 7.97 17.49 -26.45
N GLU A 282 8.89 18.06 -27.23
CA GLU A 282 9.78 17.32 -28.13
C GLU A 282 10.65 16.31 -27.36
N TYR A 283 11.31 16.74 -26.28
CA TYR A 283 12.24 15.91 -25.51
C TYR A 283 11.51 14.93 -24.59
N CYS A 284 10.35 15.30 -24.02
CA CYS A 284 9.48 14.39 -23.29
C CYS A 284 8.94 13.29 -24.20
N ASN A 285 8.45 13.64 -25.39
CA ASN A 285 7.98 12.67 -26.39
C ASN A 285 9.12 11.79 -26.87
N LYS A 286 10.29 12.37 -27.17
CA LYS A 286 11.49 11.62 -27.50
C LYS A 286 11.83 10.63 -26.40
N TYR A 287 11.89 11.05 -25.14
CA TYR A 287 12.22 10.17 -24.02
C TYR A 287 11.14 9.09 -23.77
N ARG A 288 9.85 9.46 -23.75
CA ARG A 288 8.74 8.53 -23.50
C ARG A 288 8.58 7.50 -24.61
N CYS A 289 8.77 7.90 -25.88
CA CYS A 289 8.52 7.07 -27.06
C CYS A 289 9.78 6.43 -27.65
N MET A 290 10.98 6.75 -27.16
CA MET A 290 12.23 6.15 -27.61
C MET A 290 12.19 4.62 -27.46
N ASN A 291 12.33 3.91 -28.60
CA ASN A 291 12.52 2.46 -28.67
C ASN A 291 14.01 2.08 -28.49
N LYS A 292 14.70 2.72 -27.53
CA LYS A 292 16.10 2.37 -27.22
C LYS A 292 16.15 1.36 -26.06
N PRO A 293 16.97 0.30 -26.17
CA PRO A 293 16.92 -0.88 -25.29
C PRO A 293 17.26 -0.68 -23.80
N TYR A 294 17.50 0.54 -23.31
CA TYR A 294 18.21 0.70 -22.03
C TYR A 294 17.46 1.45 -20.90
N SER A 295 16.29 2.07 -21.11
CA SER A 295 15.42 2.57 -20.00
C SER A 295 13.93 2.58 -20.33
N PHE A 296 13.36 1.41 -20.63
CA PHE A 296 11.94 1.37 -20.98
C PHE A 296 11.00 1.68 -19.82
N TRP A 297 11.40 1.47 -18.58
CA TRP A 297 10.47 1.51 -17.45
C TRP A 297 10.57 2.79 -16.60
N HIS A 298 11.76 3.37 -16.36
CA HIS A 298 11.87 4.60 -15.54
C HIS A 298 11.09 5.79 -16.11
N LYS A 299 10.89 5.85 -17.44
CA LYS A 299 10.02 6.85 -18.07
C LYS A 299 8.56 6.76 -17.61
N ILE A 300 8.07 5.58 -17.23
CA ILE A 300 6.72 5.41 -16.66
C ILE A 300 6.60 6.21 -15.37
N LYS A 301 7.61 6.15 -14.49
CA LYS A 301 7.61 6.91 -13.24
C LYS A 301 7.64 8.42 -13.47
N LEU A 302 8.45 8.88 -14.43
CA LEU A 302 8.58 10.30 -14.75
C LEU A 302 7.24 10.92 -15.19
N PHE A 303 6.43 10.19 -15.96
CA PHE A 303 5.22 10.73 -16.58
C PHE A 303 3.92 10.13 -16.05
N ASP A 304 3.81 8.80 -16.11
CA ASP A 304 2.54 8.08 -15.97
C ASP A 304 1.98 8.22 -14.55
N TYR A 305 2.83 8.31 -13.51
CA TYR A 305 2.40 8.48 -12.12
C TYR A 305 1.49 9.70 -11.95
N PHE A 306 1.94 10.87 -12.39
CA PHE A 306 1.19 12.11 -12.22
C PHE A 306 0.13 12.30 -13.31
N LEU A 307 0.47 12.00 -14.57
CA LEU A 307 -0.45 12.24 -15.69
C LEU A 307 -1.67 11.32 -15.66
N LEU A 308 -1.55 10.08 -15.19
CA LEU A 308 -2.67 9.15 -15.04
C LEU A 308 -3.39 9.25 -13.69
N SER A 309 -2.82 9.97 -12.72
CA SER A 309 -3.47 10.18 -11.44
C SER A 309 -4.81 10.90 -11.62
N LYS A 310 -5.86 10.41 -10.95
CA LYS A 310 -7.20 11.02 -11.01
C LYS A 310 -7.31 12.23 -10.10
N THR A 311 -6.49 12.27 -9.06
CA THR A 311 -6.56 13.28 -8.00
C THR A 311 -5.45 14.31 -8.08
N LYS A 312 -4.40 14.03 -8.88
CA LYS A 312 -3.19 14.84 -8.96
C LYS A 312 -2.47 15.01 -7.62
N ARG A 313 -2.71 14.09 -6.69
CA ARG A 313 -1.96 13.94 -5.43
C ARG A 313 -1.33 12.55 -5.41
N VAL A 314 -0.02 12.49 -5.62
CA VAL A 314 0.68 11.22 -5.88
C VAL A 314 1.81 11.00 -4.91
N LEU A 315 1.78 9.89 -4.18
CA LEU A 315 2.94 9.30 -3.50
C LEU A 315 3.53 8.23 -4.42
N GLY A 316 4.64 8.54 -5.08
CA GLY A 316 5.41 7.62 -5.91
C GLY A 316 6.42 6.83 -5.08
N LEU A 317 6.49 5.51 -5.30
CA LEU A 317 7.40 4.60 -4.61
C LEU A 317 8.13 3.69 -5.59
N ASP A 318 9.41 3.43 -5.34
CA ASP A 318 10.11 2.31 -5.95
C ASP A 318 9.74 0.98 -5.27
N THR A 319 9.90 -0.12 -6.01
CA THR A 319 9.60 -1.47 -5.53
C THR A 319 10.54 -1.95 -4.44
N ASP A 320 11.73 -1.37 -4.34
CA ASP A 320 12.81 -1.70 -3.42
C ASP A 320 12.86 -0.76 -2.20
N ILE A 321 11.74 -0.13 -1.85
CA ILE A 321 11.54 0.62 -0.59
C ILE A 321 10.94 -0.28 0.49
N LEU A 322 11.56 -0.34 1.67
CA LEU A 322 11.02 -1.05 2.83
C LEU A 322 10.81 -0.10 4.01
N PHE A 323 9.57 0.01 4.49
CA PHE A 323 9.26 0.82 5.67
C PHE A 323 9.52 0.03 6.95
N MET A 324 10.52 0.47 7.72
CA MET A 324 10.96 -0.17 8.96
C MET A 324 10.16 0.35 10.16
N ASN A 325 9.94 1.65 10.20
CA ASN A 325 9.16 2.34 11.24
C ASN A 325 8.11 3.25 10.61
N LYS A 326 7.20 3.74 11.44
CA LYS A 326 6.13 4.65 10.98
C LYS A 326 6.76 5.86 10.29
N PRO A 327 6.41 6.15 9.01
CA PRO A 327 7.06 7.22 8.27
C PRO A 327 6.44 8.58 8.63
N ASN A 328 6.84 9.11 9.79
CA ASN A 328 6.23 10.31 10.36
C ASN A 328 6.47 11.54 9.49
N ASP A 329 7.64 11.65 8.84
CA ASP A 329 7.94 12.79 7.98
C ASP A 329 7.06 12.79 6.74
N ILE A 330 6.89 11.64 6.08
CA ILE A 330 5.95 11.48 4.96
C ILE A 330 4.52 11.85 5.38
N ILE A 331 4.02 11.29 6.49
CA ILE A 331 2.65 11.58 6.98
C ILE A 331 2.49 13.08 7.25
N LYS A 332 3.47 13.69 7.91
CA LYS A 332 3.47 15.12 8.23
C LYS A 332 3.45 15.96 6.95
N PHE A 333 4.31 15.67 5.98
CA PHE A 333 4.41 16.49 4.77
C PHE A 333 3.19 16.35 3.86
N ILE A 334 2.60 15.15 3.75
CA ILE A 334 1.33 14.99 3.02
C ILE A 334 0.22 15.80 3.69
N ARG A 335 0.12 15.74 5.03
CA ARG A 335 -0.88 16.51 5.78
C ARG A 335 -0.69 18.01 5.60
N ASP A 336 0.56 18.46 5.65
CA ASP A 336 0.93 19.86 5.53
C ASP A 336 0.94 20.34 4.05
N ARG A 337 0.52 19.48 3.09
CA ARG A 337 0.45 19.76 1.64
C ARG A 337 1.79 20.22 1.07
N LYS A 338 2.86 19.54 1.45
CA LYS A 338 4.24 19.85 1.06
C LYS A 338 4.82 18.73 0.21
N SER A 339 5.07 19.02 -1.07
CA SER A 339 5.77 18.10 -1.97
C SER A 339 7.18 17.81 -1.47
N PHE A 340 7.64 16.56 -1.64
CA PHE A 340 8.94 16.12 -1.13
C PHE A 340 9.59 15.03 -1.98
N TYR A 341 10.88 14.80 -1.74
CA TYR A 341 11.68 13.75 -2.37
C TYR A 341 12.64 13.12 -1.36
N MET A 342 13.10 11.89 -1.64
CA MET A 342 14.11 11.20 -0.83
C MET A 342 15.51 11.77 -1.08
N THR A 343 16.34 11.90 -0.05
CA THR A 343 17.74 12.33 -0.23
C THR A 343 18.61 11.13 -0.62
N ASP A 344 19.40 11.27 -1.68
CA ASP A 344 20.39 10.30 -2.15
C ASP A 344 21.68 10.33 -1.29
N CYS A 345 22.50 9.28 -1.35
CA CYS A 345 23.84 9.29 -0.76
C CYS A 345 24.85 10.07 -1.61
N SER A 346 24.57 10.27 -2.91
CA SER A 346 25.40 11.04 -3.84
C SER A 346 24.60 11.59 -5.03
N SER A 347 25.07 12.69 -5.63
CA SER A 347 24.48 13.25 -6.86
C SER A 347 24.81 12.39 -8.08
N SER A 348 23.96 11.41 -8.36
CA SER A 348 24.05 10.55 -9.54
C SER A 348 23.19 11.10 -10.69
N TYR A 349 23.74 12.02 -11.47
CA TYR A 349 23.03 12.72 -12.56
C TYR A 349 23.70 12.54 -13.93
N CYS A 350 22.97 12.86 -15.00
CA CYS A 350 23.45 12.71 -16.38
C CYS A 350 23.25 13.96 -17.24
N PHE A 351 23.57 15.15 -16.72
CA PHE A 351 23.51 16.38 -17.52
C PHE A 351 24.55 16.42 -18.63
N ASN A 352 24.29 17.21 -19.67
CA ASN A 352 25.17 17.37 -20.83
C ASN A 352 25.60 16.06 -21.53
N GLY A 353 24.80 14.99 -21.41
CA GLY A 353 25.10 13.67 -21.96
C GLY A 353 26.25 12.92 -21.27
N VAL A 354 26.67 13.35 -20.07
CA VAL A 354 27.79 12.74 -19.33
C VAL A 354 27.34 12.33 -17.93
N ALA A 355 27.66 11.09 -17.55
CA ALA A 355 27.38 10.53 -16.23
C ALA A 355 28.12 11.30 -15.11
N ASN A 356 27.50 11.43 -13.94
CA ASN A 356 28.03 12.12 -12.75
C ASN A 356 28.36 13.60 -12.99
N THR A 357 27.62 14.26 -13.87
CA THR A 357 27.75 15.70 -14.07
C THR A 357 26.64 16.44 -13.36
N HIS A 358 26.97 17.62 -12.86
CA HIS A 358 26.02 18.53 -12.23
C HIS A 358 25.79 19.74 -13.12
N LEU A 359 24.56 20.24 -13.16
CA LEU A 359 24.22 21.49 -13.81
C LEU A 359 24.03 22.57 -12.74
N ASP A 360 24.66 23.74 -12.92
CA ASP A 360 24.58 24.83 -11.95
C ASP A 360 23.13 25.20 -11.61
N GLY A 361 22.86 25.28 -10.31
CA GLY A 361 21.53 25.57 -9.78
C GLY A 361 20.55 24.41 -9.77
N VAL A 362 20.95 23.19 -10.15
CA VAL A 362 20.18 21.95 -9.87
C VAL A 362 20.40 21.51 -8.43
N LEU A 363 19.41 20.85 -7.83
CA LEU A 363 19.52 20.30 -6.48
C LEU A 363 20.51 19.14 -6.44
N TYR A 364 21.23 19.00 -5.33
CA TYR A 364 22.12 17.86 -5.07
C TYR A 364 21.37 16.73 -4.37
N ASN A 365 21.87 15.49 -4.54
CA ASN A 365 21.43 14.30 -3.81
C ASN A 365 19.90 14.10 -3.85
N VAL A 366 19.26 14.37 -4.98
CA VAL A 366 17.85 14.02 -5.21
C VAL A 366 17.79 12.54 -5.52
N ASN A 367 17.00 11.80 -4.76
CA ASN A 367 16.60 10.42 -5.05
C ASN A 367 15.09 10.37 -5.26
N THR A 368 14.64 9.67 -6.30
CA THR A 368 13.21 9.61 -6.64
C THR A 368 12.52 8.39 -6.05
N GLY A 369 13.22 7.52 -5.30
CA GLY A 369 12.65 6.28 -4.77
C GLY A 369 11.45 6.48 -3.86
N ILE A 370 11.35 7.64 -3.23
CA ILE A 370 10.12 8.14 -2.61
C ILE A 370 9.93 9.58 -3.07
N ILE A 371 8.81 9.87 -3.75
CA ILE A 371 8.42 11.24 -4.14
C ILE A 371 6.96 11.49 -3.79
N TYR A 372 6.67 12.72 -3.36
CA TYR A 372 5.30 13.19 -3.20
C TYR A 372 5.08 14.45 -4.02
N ILE A 373 4.02 14.42 -4.83
CA ILE A 373 3.55 15.53 -5.65
C ILE A 373 2.15 15.90 -5.16
N ASP A 374 2.02 17.10 -4.61
CA ASP A 374 0.81 17.55 -3.92
C ASP A 374 -0.32 18.01 -4.86
N ASN A 375 0.04 18.63 -5.99
CA ASN A 375 -0.89 19.21 -6.96
C ASN A 375 -0.18 19.52 -8.30
N GLU A 376 -0.94 20.01 -9.29
CA GLU A 376 -0.46 20.33 -10.64
C GLU A 376 0.62 21.42 -10.69
N ASN A 377 0.67 22.35 -9.72
CA ASN A 377 1.73 23.36 -9.70
C ASN A 377 3.09 22.76 -9.32
N ASP A 378 3.09 21.61 -8.65
CA ASP A 378 4.31 20.91 -8.26
C ASP A 378 4.81 19.94 -9.37
N TYR A 379 4.04 19.72 -10.43
CA TYR A 379 4.48 18.93 -11.60
C TYR A 379 4.29 19.74 -12.89
N GLN A 380 5.38 20.32 -13.39
CA GLN A 380 5.37 21.12 -14.61
C GLN A 380 6.13 20.37 -15.71
N ILE A 381 5.39 19.84 -16.69
CA ILE A 381 5.95 19.06 -17.80
C ILE A 381 6.89 19.89 -18.67
N GLU A 382 6.70 21.22 -18.73
CA GLU A 382 7.59 22.18 -19.38
C GLU A 382 8.99 22.20 -18.74
N LEU A 383 9.06 22.07 -17.41
CA LEU A 383 10.34 22.01 -16.70
C LEU A 383 11.01 20.65 -16.87
N ILE A 384 10.23 19.57 -16.98
CA ILE A 384 10.74 18.24 -17.34
C ILE A 384 11.29 18.25 -18.77
N GLU A 385 10.60 18.88 -19.70
CA GLU A 385 11.04 19.09 -21.09
C GLU A 385 12.40 19.81 -21.13
N ASP A 386 12.51 20.93 -20.42
CA ASP A 386 13.76 21.69 -20.31
C ASP A 386 14.89 20.87 -19.70
N GLY A 387 14.60 20.09 -18.64
CA GLY A 387 15.58 19.20 -18.02
C GLY A 387 16.05 18.10 -18.98
N LEU A 388 15.12 17.44 -19.66
CA LEU A 388 15.44 16.40 -20.65
C LEU A 388 16.23 16.94 -21.84
N LYS A 389 16.01 18.19 -22.24
CA LYS A 389 16.82 18.88 -23.25
C LYS A 389 18.29 19.02 -22.83
N GLN A 390 18.57 19.25 -21.54
CA GLN A 390 19.93 19.30 -21.01
C GLN A 390 20.57 17.91 -20.87
N ILE A 391 19.77 16.85 -20.77
CA ILE A 391 20.22 15.47 -20.54
C ILE A 391 20.47 14.75 -21.87
N ILE A 392 19.50 14.79 -22.79
CA ILE A 392 19.49 14.02 -24.03
C ILE A 392 20.26 14.78 -25.12
N ILE A 393 21.59 14.76 -25.03
CA ILE A 393 22.48 15.36 -26.03
C ILE A 393 23.03 14.27 -26.96
N ASN A 394 22.87 14.46 -28.27
CA ASN A 394 23.45 13.60 -29.31
C ASN A 394 23.20 12.09 -29.13
N ASP A 395 22.07 11.72 -28.52
CA ASP A 395 21.69 10.32 -28.27
C ASP A 395 22.66 9.52 -27.37
N ALA A 396 23.63 10.19 -26.75
CA ALA A 396 24.61 9.63 -25.83
C ALA A 396 24.04 9.61 -24.41
N ASN A 397 23.42 8.50 -24.01
CA ASN A 397 22.95 8.30 -22.65
C ASN A 397 23.68 7.11 -22.01
N TYR A 398 24.58 7.41 -21.08
CA TYR A 398 25.45 6.42 -20.44
C TYR A 398 24.76 5.66 -19.29
N PHE A 399 23.81 6.27 -18.56
CA PHE A 399 23.07 5.62 -17.48
C PHE A 399 21.57 5.96 -17.54
N PRO A 400 20.77 5.09 -18.19
CA PRO A 400 19.37 5.35 -18.43
C PRO A 400 18.49 5.46 -17.16
N SER A 401 18.91 4.85 -16.05
CA SER A 401 18.27 4.96 -14.74
C SER A 401 18.39 6.35 -14.11
N TRP A 402 19.39 7.15 -14.51
CA TRP A 402 19.60 8.50 -13.95
C TRP A 402 18.85 9.59 -14.69
N ILE A 403 18.28 9.30 -15.86
CA ILE A 403 17.57 10.32 -16.66
C ILE A 403 16.32 10.81 -15.91
N GLU A 404 15.53 9.88 -15.37
CA GLU A 404 14.32 10.21 -14.59
C GLU A 404 14.68 11.04 -13.35
N GLN A 405 15.67 10.60 -12.57
CA GLN A 405 16.15 11.31 -11.39
C GLN A 405 16.72 12.70 -11.73
N SER A 406 17.50 12.81 -12.81
CA SER A 406 18.07 14.09 -13.26
C SER A 406 16.98 15.07 -13.72
N ALA A 407 15.95 14.59 -14.43
CA ALA A 407 14.83 15.40 -14.87
C ALA A 407 14.01 15.91 -13.69
N PHE A 408 13.71 15.05 -12.70
CA PHE A 408 13.06 15.47 -11.46
C PHE A 408 13.91 16.47 -10.67
N ALA A 409 15.21 16.22 -10.52
CA ALA A 409 16.12 17.13 -9.83
C ALA A 409 16.14 18.53 -10.48
N TYR A 410 16.12 18.57 -11.81
CA TYR A 410 15.99 19.82 -12.56
C TYR A 410 14.66 20.52 -12.23
N MET A 411 13.52 19.85 -12.38
CA MET A 411 12.20 20.43 -12.09
C MET A 411 12.09 20.94 -10.64
N PHE A 412 12.47 20.12 -9.66
CA PHE A 412 12.43 20.49 -8.24
C PHE A 412 13.25 21.73 -7.94
N SER A 413 14.43 21.87 -8.58
CA SER A 413 15.30 23.04 -8.42
C SER A 413 14.68 24.35 -8.92
N LYS A 414 13.84 24.28 -9.96
CA LYS A 414 13.17 25.45 -10.54
C LYS A 414 11.94 25.84 -9.75
N LEU A 415 11.17 24.85 -9.27
CA LEU A 415 9.96 25.09 -8.46
C LEU A 415 10.27 25.62 -7.06
N LYS A 416 11.33 25.11 -6.42
CA LYS A 416 11.74 25.49 -5.04
C LYS A 416 10.67 25.25 -3.96
N THR A 417 9.61 24.49 -4.27
CA THR A 417 8.54 24.10 -3.34
C THR A 417 8.82 22.76 -2.64
N TYR A 418 9.74 21.97 -3.18
CA TYR A 418 10.05 20.62 -2.71
C TYR A 418 10.93 20.60 -1.46
N ILE A 419 10.62 19.68 -0.55
CA ILE A 419 11.38 19.44 0.67
C ILE A 419 12.11 18.10 0.57
N ALA A 420 13.38 18.06 0.99
CA ALA A 420 14.13 16.82 1.11
C ALA A 420 13.72 16.06 2.38
N LEU A 421 13.45 14.76 2.26
CA LEU A 421 13.30 13.87 3.42
C LEU A 421 14.63 13.76 4.19
N ASP A 422 14.53 13.61 5.52
CA ASP A 422 15.71 13.51 6.40
C ASP A 422 16.58 12.30 6.03
N GLY A 423 17.75 12.55 5.46
CA GLY A 423 18.70 11.50 5.08
C GLY A 423 19.18 10.64 6.25
N ASN A 424 18.85 10.97 7.51
CA ASN A 424 19.06 10.09 8.66
C ASN A 424 17.97 9.04 8.87
N LYS A 425 16.75 9.32 8.42
CA LYS A 425 15.59 8.43 8.55
C LYS A 425 15.28 7.64 7.28
N TYR A 426 15.80 8.09 6.14
CA TYR A 426 15.61 7.47 4.84
C TYR A 426 16.98 7.09 4.29
N LYS A 427 17.34 5.80 4.37
CA LYS A 427 18.72 5.33 4.25
C LYS A 427 18.91 4.30 3.14
N PHE A 428 20.15 4.15 2.70
CA PHE A 428 20.59 3.10 1.80
C PHE A 428 21.43 2.08 2.58
N PRO A 429 20.90 0.88 2.88
CA PRO A 429 21.52 -0.03 3.83
C PRO A 429 22.90 -0.54 3.39
N TYR A 430 23.19 -0.52 2.08
CA TYR A 430 24.47 -0.94 1.54
C TYR A 430 25.58 0.12 1.72
N PHE A 431 25.24 1.41 1.70
CA PHE A 431 26.22 2.50 1.72
C PHE A 431 26.36 3.18 3.07
N GLN A 432 25.43 2.94 3.99
CA GLN A 432 25.30 3.72 5.22
C GLN A 432 25.09 2.80 6.41
N HIS A 433 25.79 3.09 7.52
CA HIS A 433 25.48 2.51 8.81
C HIS A 433 24.24 3.20 9.41
N PHE A 434 23.38 2.42 10.07
CA PHE A 434 22.19 2.93 10.72
C PHE A 434 21.72 2.02 11.86
N ASN A 435 20.92 2.59 12.75
CA ASN A 435 20.15 1.86 13.75
C ASN A 435 18.73 1.64 13.21
N VAL A 436 18.29 0.38 13.15
CA VAL A 436 16.96 0.03 12.60
C VAL A 436 15.80 0.75 13.30
N ASN A 437 15.97 1.13 14.58
CA ASN A 437 14.95 1.83 15.35
C ASN A 437 14.84 3.33 15.03
N GLU A 438 15.82 3.89 14.32
CA GLU A 438 15.90 5.31 13.97
C GLU A 438 15.53 5.59 12.51
N VAL A 439 15.47 4.54 11.69
CA VAL A 439 15.19 4.64 10.25
C VAL A 439 13.71 4.40 9.99
N GLU A 440 13.06 5.30 9.25
CA GLU A 440 11.68 5.15 8.81
C GLU A 440 11.58 4.24 7.58
N ALA A 441 12.46 4.43 6.58
CA ALA A 441 12.50 3.57 5.39
C ALA A 441 13.92 3.30 4.86
N LEU A 442 14.08 2.16 4.22
CA LEU A 442 15.30 1.72 3.55
C LEU A 442 15.06 1.62 2.04
N HIS A 443 16.00 2.14 1.24
CA HIS A 443 16.01 2.01 -0.22
C HIS A 443 17.10 1.04 -0.66
N PHE A 444 16.69 -0.12 -1.16
CA PHE A 444 17.57 -1.23 -1.58
C PHE A 444 17.92 -1.12 -3.07
N VAL A 445 18.58 -0.01 -3.44
CA VAL A 445 18.92 0.30 -4.85
C VAL A 445 19.45 -0.92 -5.60
N SER A 446 19.09 -1.00 -6.87
CA SER A 446 19.24 -2.12 -7.82
C SER A 446 20.67 -2.69 -7.96
N TYR A 447 21.16 -3.34 -6.90
CA TYR A 447 22.43 -4.05 -6.80
C TYR A 447 22.14 -5.47 -6.28
N PRO A 448 22.69 -6.55 -6.86
CA PRO A 448 22.32 -7.91 -6.46
C PRO A 448 22.49 -8.19 -4.95
N PRO A 449 23.57 -7.73 -4.28
CA PRO A 449 23.69 -7.78 -2.83
C PRO A 449 22.54 -7.10 -2.05
N CYS A 450 21.96 -6.01 -2.56
CA CYS A 450 20.81 -5.36 -1.94
C CYS A 450 19.58 -6.26 -1.90
N ARG A 451 19.40 -7.17 -2.88
CA ARG A 451 18.29 -8.13 -2.89
C ARG A 451 18.44 -9.23 -1.83
N ILE A 452 19.67 -9.60 -1.52
CA ILE A 452 19.97 -10.53 -0.43
C ILE A 452 19.70 -9.84 0.91
N LEU A 453 20.17 -8.60 1.06
CA LEU A 453 19.89 -7.78 2.24
C LEU A 453 18.38 -7.58 2.44
N TRP A 454 17.63 -7.31 1.36
CA TRP A 454 16.18 -7.15 1.40
C TRP A 454 15.49 -8.29 2.16
N LYS A 455 15.82 -9.55 1.82
CA LYS A 455 15.25 -10.73 2.49
C LYS A 455 15.54 -10.76 3.99
N GLN A 456 16.71 -10.28 4.41
CA GLN A 456 17.07 -10.20 5.83
C GLN A 456 16.20 -9.17 6.55
N TYR A 457 15.99 -7.99 5.95
CA TYR A 457 15.21 -6.91 6.57
C TYR A 457 13.70 -7.14 6.51
N VAL A 458 13.17 -7.77 5.47
CA VAL A 458 11.75 -8.17 5.36
C VAL A 458 11.32 -9.00 6.56
N ASN A 459 12.16 -9.93 7.00
CA ASN A 459 11.91 -10.75 8.19
C ASN A 459 11.86 -9.90 9.47
N LEU A 460 12.69 -8.86 9.57
CA LEU A 460 12.72 -7.95 10.73
C LEU A 460 11.47 -7.09 10.84
N VAL A 461 10.86 -6.69 9.71
CA VAL A 461 9.62 -5.90 9.75
C VAL A 461 8.43 -6.73 10.27
N ASN A 462 8.61 -8.02 10.57
CA ASN A 462 7.58 -8.92 11.09
C ASN A 462 6.30 -8.90 10.25
N LEU A 463 6.46 -9.00 8.93
CA LEU A 463 5.34 -9.07 7.98
C LEU A 463 4.40 -10.25 8.25
N ASN A 464 4.85 -11.27 8.98
CA ASN A 464 4.10 -12.49 9.31
C ASN A 464 2.88 -12.27 10.22
N ASN A 465 2.77 -11.14 10.92
CA ASN A 465 1.62 -10.82 11.79
C ASN A 465 0.47 -10.09 11.09
N VAL A 466 0.62 -9.72 9.81
CA VAL A 466 -0.49 -9.20 9.02
C VAL A 466 -1.14 -10.39 8.32
N ASN A 467 -2.38 -10.75 8.68
CA ASN A 467 -3.12 -11.88 8.07
C ASN A 467 -3.11 -11.85 6.52
N ILE A 468 -3.02 -10.65 5.92
CA ILE A 468 -2.91 -10.44 4.47
C ILE A 468 -1.61 -11.00 3.90
N THR A 469 -0.53 -10.96 4.67
CA THR A 469 0.82 -11.32 4.22
C THR A 469 1.08 -12.81 4.35
N LYS A 470 0.56 -13.48 5.37
CA LYS A 470 0.71 -14.94 5.49
C LYS A 470 0.01 -15.67 4.33
N GLN A 471 -1.24 -15.34 4.04
CA GLN A 471 -1.97 -15.94 2.92
C GLN A 471 -1.32 -15.58 1.57
N LEU A 472 -0.78 -14.37 1.44
CA LEU A 472 -0.04 -13.94 0.25
C LEU A 472 1.28 -14.69 0.06
N ILE A 473 2.08 -14.80 1.13
CA ILE A 473 3.34 -15.55 1.13
C ILE A 473 3.06 -17.03 0.87
N ASP A 474 2.01 -17.60 1.46
CA ASP A 474 1.62 -19.00 1.25
C ASP A 474 1.11 -19.23 -0.19
N THR A 475 0.34 -18.32 -0.78
CA THR A 475 -0.07 -18.40 -2.20
C THR A 475 1.11 -18.20 -3.15
N ILE A 476 2.02 -17.26 -2.87
CA ILE A 476 3.23 -17.06 -3.66
C ILE A 476 4.14 -18.30 -3.55
N ASN A 477 4.35 -18.84 -2.35
CA ASN A 477 5.17 -20.05 -2.17
C ASN A 477 4.54 -21.29 -2.79
N ALA A 478 3.21 -21.37 -2.86
CA ALA A 478 2.50 -22.46 -3.53
C ALA A 478 2.54 -22.36 -5.07
N ASN A 479 2.65 -21.15 -5.62
CA ASN A 479 2.59 -20.91 -7.07
C ASN A 479 3.92 -20.51 -7.71
N VAL A 480 4.95 -20.18 -6.93
CA VAL A 480 6.33 -20.11 -7.41
C VAL A 480 6.77 -21.55 -7.66
N ILE A 481 6.53 -22.02 -8.88
CA ILE A 481 7.29 -23.11 -9.45
C ILE A 481 8.73 -22.61 -9.51
N ILE A 482 9.53 -22.94 -8.49
CA ILE A 482 10.97 -23.02 -8.68
C ILE A 482 11.14 -24.12 -9.71
N THR A 483 11.22 -23.75 -10.99
CA THR A 483 11.72 -24.66 -12.01
C THR A 483 13.20 -24.86 -11.70
N SER A 484 13.50 -25.75 -10.76
CA SER A 484 14.75 -26.48 -10.79
C SER A 484 14.68 -27.32 -12.06
N THR A 485 15.11 -26.76 -13.19
CA THR A 485 15.37 -27.54 -14.40
C THR A 485 16.63 -28.37 -14.16
N THR A 486 16.51 -29.38 -13.32
CA THR A 486 17.32 -30.60 -13.38
C THR A 486 16.40 -31.66 -13.94
N ASN A 487 16.43 -31.82 -15.27
CA ASN A 487 16.19 -33.05 -16.04
C ASN A 487 15.97 -32.66 -17.51
N LEU A 488 17.06 -32.60 -18.28
CA LEU A 488 16.99 -32.71 -19.73
C LEU A 488 16.88 -34.20 -20.09
N PRO A 489 15.89 -34.63 -20.87
CA PRO A 489 15.97 -35.91 -21.55
C PRO A 489 16.91 -35.77 -22.75
N HIS A 490 17.74 -36.80 -22.95
CA HIS A 490 18.42 -37.01 -24.21
C HIS A 490 17.40 -37.09 -25.36
N SER A 491 17.55 -36.22 -26.36
CA SER A 491 17.04 -36.51 -27.70
C SER A 491 18.03 -36.04 -28.74
N ASP A 492 18.54 -37.01 -29.48
CA ASP A 492 19.31 -36.84 -30.70
C ASP A 492 18.56 -36.03 -31.76
N SER A 493 19.37 -35.39 -32.60
CA SER A 493 19.09 -34.90 -33.96
C SER A 493 18.28 -33.61 -34.11
N GLY A 494 18.92 -32.65 -34.80
CA GLY A 494 18.24 -31.81 -35.77
C GLY A 494 18.15 -30.31 -35.47
N VAL A 495 19.21 -29.60 -35.88
CA VAL A 495 19.19 -28.19 -36.33
C VAL A 495 18.82 -27.14 -35.27
N LEU A 496 19.85 -26.61 -34.59
CA LEU A 496 19.79 -25.30 -33.94
C LEU A 496 20.39 -24.25 -34.88
N ILE A 497 19.56 -23.25 -35.14
CA ILE A 497 19.84 -22.03 -35.89
C ILE A 497 21.04 -21.32 -35.25
N GLU A 498 22.09 -21.09 -36.04
CA GLU A 498 23.20 -20.20 -35.70
C GLU A 498 22.66 -18.80 -35.38
N ARG A 499 22.80 -18.37 -34.12
CA ARG A 499 22.94 -16.95 -33.79
C ARG A 499 24.40 -16.69 -33.47
N ASN A 500 25.12 -16.23 -34.50
CA ASN A 500 26.39 -15.55 -34.37
C ASN A 500 26.24 -14.34 -33.42
N VAL A 501 26.67 -14.49 -32.17
CA VAL A 501 27.21 -13.37 -31.40
C VAL A 501 28.69 -13.72 -31.18
N PRO A 502 29.63 -12.90 -31.68
CA PRO A 502 31.05 -13.19 -31.58
C PRO A 502 31.44 -13.24 -30.10
N VAL A 503 32.24 -14.24 -29.74
CA VAL A 503 32.74 -14.49 -28.38
C VAL A 503 33.42 -13.21 -27.85
N LEU A 504 32.73 -12.48 -26.98
CA LEU A 504 33.22 -11.25 -26.35
C LEU A 504 34.11 -11.52 -25.12
N LEU A 505 34.28 -12.79 -24.75
CA LEU A 505 34.98 -13.24 -23.54
C LEU A 505 36.17 -14.15 -23.90
N GLU A 506 37.36 -13.66 -23.64
CA GLU A 506 38.60 -14.43 -23.72
C GLU A 506 38.91 -15.01 -22.35
N ILE A 507 39.25 -16.31 -22.28
CA ILE A 507 39.69 -16.97 -21.05
C ILE A 507 41.07 -17.58 -21.26
N TYR A 508 42.00 -17.20 -20.40
CA TYR A 508 43.36 -17.72 -20.32
C TYR A 508 43.48 -18.61 -19.09
N VAL A 509 44.10 -19.77 -19.25
CA VAL A 509 44.21 -20.77 -18.19
C VAL A 509 45.68 -21.05 -17.97
N PHE A 510 46.17 -20.79 -16.77
CA PHE A 510 47.55 -20.98 -16.37
C PHE A 510 47.63 -22.06 -15.29
N ASP A 511 48.43 -23.08 -15.55
CA ASP A 511 48.79 -24.05 -14.52
C ASP A 511 49.82 -23.40 -13.60
N THR A 512 49.44 -23.11 -12.35
CA THR A 512 50.29 -22.35 -11.42
C THR A 512 51.13 -23.26 -10.53
N ASP A 513 50.53 -24.31 -9.98
CA ASP A 513 51.21 -25.30 -9.14
C ASP A 513 50.46 -26.63 -9.11
N ILE A 514 50.88 -27.56 -8.26
CA ILE A 514 50.30 -28.91 -8.16
C ILE A 514 48.81 -28.92 -7.76
N ASN A 515 48.32 -27.85 -7.11
CA ASN A 515 47.00 -27.82 -6.49
C ASN A 515 46.05 -26.84 -7.18
N TYR A 516 46.57 -25.81 -7.88
CA TYR A 516 45.75 -24.72 -8.40
C TYR A 516 45.98 -24.43 -9.88
N ILE A 517 44.93 -23.89 -10.49
CA ILE A 517 44.93 -23.30 -11.82
C ILE A 517 44.44 -21.87 -11.68
N ARG A 518 45.16 -20.93 -12.30
CA ARG A 518 44.72 -19.55 -12.44
C ARG A 518 43.96 -19.38 -13.75
N ILE A 519 42.77 -18.80 -13.65
CA ILE A 519 41.94 -18.44 -14.79
C ILE A 519 41.92 -16.92 -14.86
N ASP A 520 42.46 -16.37 -15.95
CA ASP A 520 42.32 -14.97 -16.29
C ASP A 520 41.22 -14.84 -17.35
N PHE A 521 40.43 -13.77 -17.26
CA PHE A 521 39.46 -13.45 -18.29
C PHE A 521 39.66 -12.03 -18.79
N LYS A 522 39.31 -11.81 -20.06
CA LYS A 522 39.22 -10.49 -20.68
C LYS A 522 37.93 -10.39 -21.46
N TRP A 523 37.16 -9.37 -21.14
CA TRP A 523 35.90 -9.06 -21.77
C TRP A 523 36.04 -7.87 -22.72
N ASN A 524 35.98 -8.17 -24.01
CA ASN A 524 35.99 -7.20 -25.10
C ASN A 524 34.64 -6.49 -25.30
N LEU A 525 33.93 -6.14 -24.21
CA LEU A 525 32.73 -5.32 -24.30
C LEU A 525 33.14 -3.90 -24.72
N PRO A 526 32.34 -3.24 -25.55
CA PRO A 526 32.41 -1.79 -25.70
C PRO A 526 32.49 -1.12 -24.33
N SER A 527 33.37 -0.13 -24.16
CA SER A 527 33.62 0.57 -22.89
C SER A 527 32.39 1.24 -22.26
N ASN A 528 31.29 1.32 -23.02
CA ASN A 528 30.00 1.83 -22.57
C ASN A 528 29.05 0.73 -22.06
N LYS A 529 29.48 -0.53 -21.92
CA LYS A 529 28.69 -1.62 -21.35
C LYS A 529 29.31 -2.10 -20.03
N GLN A 530 28.56 -1.96 -18.94
CA GLN A 530 28.89 -2.50 -17.63
C GLN A 530 27.93 -3.66 -17.31
N LEU A 531 28.46 -4.86 -17.15
CA LEU A 531 27.69 -6.06 -16.80
C LEU A 531 28.45 -6.79 -15.70
N SER A 532 27.74 -7.31 -14.69
CA SER A 532 28.37 -8.22 -13.72
C SER A 532 28.56 -9.60 -14.36
N HIS A 533 29.62 -10.29 -13.94
CA HIS A 533 30.05 -11.56 -14.54
C HIS A 533 30.15 -12.63 -13.47
N ILE A 534 29.64 -13.83 -13.77
CA ILE A 534 29.73 -14.96 -12.85
C ILE A 534 30.31 -16.14 -13.61
N PHE A 535 31.41 -16.67 -13.10
CA PHE A 535 31.99 -17.92 -13.56
C PHE A 535 31.60 -19.02 -12.60
N LYS A 536 31.19 -20.17 -13.12
CA LYS A 536 30.96 -21.38 -12.32
C LYS A 536 31.93 -22.44 -12.79
N VAL A 537 32.88 -22.81 -11.93
CA VAL A 537 33.81 -23.90 -12.20
C VAL A 537 33.42 -25.10 -11.36
N ASN A 538 32.88 -26.12 -12.02
CA ASN A 538 32.12 -27.19 -11.38
C ASN A 538 30.96 -26.65 -10.53
N GLU A 539 31.06 -26.66 -9.19
CA GLU A 539 30.02 -26.16 -8.27
C GLU A 539 30.41 -24.88 -7.52
N VAL A 540 31.54 -24.27 -7.87
CA VAL A 540 32.04 -23.06 -7.20
C VAL A 540 31.85 -21.85 -8.11
N GLU A 541 31.22 -20.79 -7.57
CA GLU A 541 30.97 -19.54 -8.28
C GLU A 541 31.99 -18.45 -7.93
N TYR A 542 32.44 -17.73 -8.95
CA TYR A 542 33.36 -16.61 -8.86
C TYR A 542 32.68 -15.39 -9.48
N ASN A 543 32.44 -14.37 -8.67
CA ASN A 543 31.68 -13.18 -9.06
C ASN A 543 32.63 -12.01 -9.33
N PHE A 544 32.39 -11.33 -10.44
CA PHE A 544 33.06 -10.11 -10.84
C PHE A 544 32.00 -9.05 -11.13
N GLY A 545 32.31 -7.80 -10.85
CA GLY A 545 31.51 -6.67 -11.26
C GLY A 545 31.65 -6.43 -12.77
N SER A 546 31.76 -5.16 -13.16
CA SER A 546 31.88 -4.75 -14.56
C SER A 546 33.32 -4.63 -15.05
N GLU A 547 34.25 -5.33 -14.40
CA GLU A 547 35.65 -5.31 -14.81
C GLU A 547 35.83 -5.97 -16.19
N HIS A 548 36.53 -5.26 -17.08
CA HIS A 548 36.88 -5.78 -18.41
C HIS A 548 37.91 -6.91 -18.35
N GLU A 549 38.58 -7.10 -17.22
CA GLU A 549 39.54 -8.17 -17.02
C GLU A 549 39.61 -8.53 -15.54
N GLY A 550 39.98 -9.78 -15.26
CA GLY A 550 40.13 -10.26 -13.90
C GLY A 550 40.76 -11.64 -13.85
N SER A 551 41.04 -12.09 -12.64
CA SER A 551 41.68 -13.39 -12.41
C SER A 551 41.14 -14.08 -11.16
N PHE A 552 41.01 -15.40 -11.21
CA PHE A 552 40.69 -16.23 -10.05
C PHE A 552 41.44 -17.56 -10.08
N PHE A 553 41.53 -18.20 -8.91
CA PHE A 553 42.21 -19.48 -8.73
C PHE A 553 41.20 -20.58 -8.46
N VAL A 554 41.40 -21.73 -9.10
CA VAL A 554 40.57 -22.92 -8.97
C VAL A 554 41.43 -24.08 -8.52
N GLU A 555 40.99 -24.80 -7.49
CA GLU A 555 41.66 -25.99 -7.00
C GLU A 555 41.44 -27.19 -7.95
N LYS A 556 42.48 -28.00 -8.16
CA LYS A 556 42.50 -29.19 -9.03
C LYS A 556 41.85 -30.41 -8.37
N ILE A 557 40.61 -30.25 -7.88
CA ILE A 557 39.91 -31.29 -7.10
C ILE A 557 39.35 -32.41 -7.98
N LYS A 558 39.17 -32.16 -9.29
CA LYS A 558 38.59 -33.12 -10.24
C LYS A 558 39.50 -33.26 -11.47
N PRO A 559 39.56 -34.46 -12.08
CA PRO A 559 40.34 -34.69 -13.31
C PRO A 559 39.80 -33.91 -14.51
N GLU A 560 38.56 -33.42 -14.43
CA GLU A 560 37.95 -32.56 -15.41
C GLU A 560 37.31 -31.34 -14.72
N LEU A 561 37.55 -30.16 -15.26
CA LEU A 561 36.94 -28.91 -14.82
C LEU A 561 36.08 -28.34 -15.94
N SER A 562 34.79 -28.12 -15.66
CA SER A 562 33.88 -27.42 -16.56
C SER A 562 33.71 -25.98 -16.09
N ILE A 563 34.08 -25.03 -16.96
CA ILE A 563 33.98 -23.59 -16.73
C ILE A 563 32.74 -23.09 -17.46
N TYR A 564 31.71 -22.80 -16.69
CA TYR A 564 30.53 -22.08 -17.15
C TYR A 564 30.69 -20.61 -16.87
N HIS A 565 30.02 -19.82 -17.67
CA HIS A 565 29.98 -18.38 -17.53
C HIS A 565 28.56 -17.89 -17.79
N THR A 566 28.17 -16.88 -17.04
CA THR A 566 26.98 -16.10 -17.29
C THR A 566 27.27 -14.65 -16.98
N TYR A 567 26.52 -13.75 -17.60
CA TYR A 567 26.47 -12.36 -17.18
C TYR A 567 25.11 -12.11 -16.56
N GLU A 568 25.12 -11.42 -15.43
CA GLU A 568 23.87 -11.06 -14.78
C GLU A 568 23.26 -9.86 -15.52
N TRP A 569 22.33 -10.13 -16.44
CA TRP A 569 21.40 -9.10 -16.89
C TRP A 569 20.16 -9.17 -16.01
N TYR A 570 20.17 -8.39 -14.94
CA TYR A 570 19.05 -8.29 -14.02
C TYR A 570 18.52 -9.69 -13.62
N GLY A 571 19.36 -10.54 -13.02
CA GLY A 571 18.97 -11.79 -12.36
C GLY A 571 18.55 -12.97 -13.26
N VAL A 572 18.63 -12.85 -14.59
CA VAL A 572 18.55 -14.01 -15.49
C VAL A 572 19.96 -14.54 -15.73
N THR A 573 20.26 -15.73 -15.21
CA THR A 573 21.52 -16.42 -15.45
C THR A 573 21.33 -17.46 -16.54
N ASN A 574 21.73 -17.13 -17.77
CA ASN A 574 21.90 -18.13 -18.82
C ASN A 574 23.33 -18.65 -18.74
N TRP A 575 23.50 -19.83 -18.13
CA TRP A 575 24.80 -20.46 -18.02
C TRP A 575 25.23 -21.03 -19.37
N GLU A 576 26.36 -20.56 -19.87
CA GLU A 576 27.00 -21.06 -21.07
C GLU A 576 28.28 -21.81 -20.68
N LEU A 577 28.44 -23.05 -21.15
CA LEU A 577 29.69 -23.78 -20.99
C LEU A 577 30.73 -23.15 -21.91
N ILE A 578 31.76 -22.52 -21.33
CA ILE A 578 32.81 -21.84 -22.11
C ILE A 578 33.95 -22.79 -22.43
N LYS A 579 34.36 -23.61 -21.45
CA LYS A 579 35.55 -24.46 -21.59
C LYS A 579 35.51 -25.66 -20.67
N THR A 580 36.00 -26.79 -21.17
CA THR A 580 36.29 -27.99 -20.38
C THR A 580 37.79 -28.23 -20.37
N LEU A 581 38.37 -28.43 -19.18
CA LEU A 581 39.79 -28.70 -18.99
C LEU A 581 39.97 -30.11 -18.46
N LYS A 582 40.76 -30.92 -19.16
CA LYS A 582 41.21 -32.23 -18.66
C LYS A 582 42.56 -32.07 -17.98
N LEU A 583 42.59 -32.30 -16.67
CA LEU A 583 43.80 -32.23 -15.87
C LEU A 583 44.55 -33.55 -15.99
N ARG A 584 45.86 -33.49 -16.23
CA ARG A 584 46.70 -34.70 -16.19
C ARG A 584 46.79 -35.16 -14.74
N ASN A 585 46.55 -36.44 -14.49
CA ASN A 585 46.76 -37.00 -13.16
C ASN A 585 48.25 -36.85 -12.82
N HIS A 586 48.54 -36.19 -11.69
CA HIS A 586 49.93 -36.06 -11.22
C HIS A 586 50.60 -37.43 -10.95
N ASN A 587 49.82 -38.51 -10.84
CA ASN A 587 50.32 -39.87 -10.72
C ASN A 587 50.90 -40.45 -12.02
N ASP A 588 50.70 -39.81 -13.18
CA ASP A 588 51.18 -40.31 -14.48
C ASP A 588 52.56 -39.76 -14.88
N ILE A 589 53.26 -39.04 -13.99
CA ILE A 589 54.56 -38.39 -14.29
C ILE A 589 55.78 -39.24 -13.83
N ASN A 590 55.56 -40.42 -13.24
CA ASN A 590 56.64 -41.32 -12.78
C ASN A 590 56.84 -42.59 -13.65
N THR A 591 56.51 -42.57 -14.94
CA THR A 591 56.85 -43.65 -15.89
C THR A 591 57.58 -43.15 -17.11
#